data_AF-A0A4R3N4P6-F1
#
_entry.id   AF-A0A4R3N4P6-F1
#
_cell.length_a   1.000
_cell.length_b   1.000
_cell.length_c   1.000
_cell.angle_alpha   90.00
_cell.angle_beta   90.00
_cell.angle_gamma   90.00
#
_symmetry.space_group_name_H-M   'P 1'
#
loop_
_entity.id
_entity.type
_entity.pdbx_description
1 polymer ?
#
loop_
_entity_poly.entity_id
_entity_poly.type
_entity_poly.pdbx_seq_one_letter_code
_entity_poly.pdbx_strand_id
1 'polypeptide(L)'
;MTSEIARVVRQTRPHKDVVRRGSDVKPKVLKKGNTTIKIYSHLAHMTKEEQKKWFESEWEKGNPTLKNIVNAVKRCLDEEGK
;
A
#
# COMPACT_ATOMS: atom_id res chain seq x y z
N MET A 1 -29.34 -31.74 10.65
CA MET A 1 -28.02 -31.17 10.34
C MET A 1 -28.21 -30.20 9.17
N THR A 2 -28.46 -28.92 9.43
CA THR A 2 -28.65 -27.91 8.38
C THR A 2 -27.31 -27.29 8.05
N SER A 3 -26.78 -27.60 6.88
CA SER A 3 -25.58 -26.97 6.33
C SER A 3 -25.84 -25.50 6.03
N GLU A 4 -25.13 -24.60 6.71
CA GLU A 4 -25.08 -23.18 6.33
C GLU A 4 -24.49 -23.04 4.93
N ILE A 5 -25.32 -22.60 3.99
CA ILE A 5 -24.88 -22.25 2.63
C ILE A 5 -24.07 -20.96 2.74
N ALA A 6 -22.74 -21.06 2.69
CA ALA A 6 -21.86 -19.92 2.61
C ALA A 6 -22.25 -19.08 1.37
N ARG A 7 -22.77 -17.87 1.60
CA ARG A 7 -23.20 -16.96 0.54
C ARG A 7 -21.98 -16.48 -0.23
N VAL A 8 -21.74 -17.05 -1.42
CA VAL A 8 -20.69 -16.58 -2.33
C VAL A 8 -21.07 -15.18 -2.83
N VAL A 9 -20.44 -14.15 -2.28
CA VAL A 9 -20.56 -12.77 -2.78
C VAL A 9 -19.79 -12.70 -4.10
N ARG A 10 -20.49 -12.89 -5.22
CA ARG A 10 -19.92 -12.63 -6.55
C ARG A 10 -19.87 -11.12 -6.75
N GLN A 11 -18.67 -10.55 -6.78
CA GLN A 11 -18.47 -9.14 -7.09
C GLN A 11 -18.78 -8.94 -8.59
N THR A 12 -19.98 -8.46 -8.91
CA THR A 12 -20.52 -8.42 -10.28
C THR A 12 -20.06 -7.22 -11.10
N ARG A 13 -19.31 -6.29 -10.50
CA ARG A 13 -18.87 -5.06 -11.18
C ARG A 13 -17.35 -4.98 -11.14
N PRO A 14 -16.66 -4.92 -12.29
CA PRO A 14 -15.24 -4.61 -12.29
C PRO A 14 -15.06 -3.20 -11.73
N HIS A 15 -14.21 -3.07 -10.71
CA HIS A 15 -13.78 -1.75 -10.25
C HIS A 15 -13.07 -1.05 -11.43
N LYS A 16 -13.51 0.17 -11.76
CA LYS A 16 -12.83 1.04 -12.71
C LYS A 16 -11.85 1.92 -11.96
N ASP A 17 -10.56 1.75 -12.23
CA ASP A 17 -9.50 2.63 -11.73
C ASP A 17 -9.73 4.05 -12.30
N VAL A 18 -10.04 5.02 -11.44
CA VAL A 18 -10.17 6.43 -11.83
C VAL A 18 -8.88 7.15 -11.48
N VAL A 19 -8.16 7.63 -12.50
CA VAL A 19 -6.94 8.42 -12.33
C VAL A 19 -7.31 9.76 -11.69
N ARG A 20 -6.64 10.12 -10.60
CA ARG A 20 -6.77 11.46 -10.00
C ARG A 20 -6.21 12.48 -10.99
N ARG A 21 -6.96 13.53 -11.32
CA ARG A 21 -6.53 14.57 -12.29
C ARG A 21 -5.08 15.00 -12.01
N GLY A 22 -4.20 14.87 -13.01
CA GLY A 22 -2.81 15.32 -12.97
C GLY A 22 -1.75 14.27 -12.61
N SER A 23 -2.09 12.98 -12.44
CA SER A 23 -1.07 11.93 -12.27
C SER A 23 -0.85 11.16 -13.57
N ASP A 24 -0.04 11.69 -14.49
CA ASP A 24 0.45 10.98 -15.69
C ASP A 24 1.52 9.92 -15.33
N VAL A 25 1.50 9.42 -14.10
CA VAL A 25 2.46 8.45 -13.59
C VAL A 25 2.02 7.07 -14.03
N LYS A 26 2.82 6.44 -14.91
CA LYS A 26 2.62 5.04 -15.30
C LYS A 26 2.63 4.15 -14.04
N PRO A 27 1.60 3.34 -13.79
CA PRO A 27 1.53 2.54 -12.57
C PRO A 27 2.55 1.40 -12.61
N LYS A 28 3.12 1.07 -11.45
CA LYS A 28 3.85 -0.19 -11.26
C LYS A 28 2.84 -1.30 -10.99
N VAL A 29 2.87 -2.35 -11.82
CA VAL A 29 1.94 -3.47 -11.75
C VAL A 29 2.62 -4.67 -11.11
N LEU A 30 2.01 -5.21 -10.06
CA LEU A 30 2.44 -6.43 -9.38
C LEU A 30 1.31 -7.45 -9.42
N LYS A 31 1.61 -8.68 -9.81
CA LYS A 31 0.65 -9.79 -9.78
C LYS A 31 0.99 -10.75 -8.64
N LYS A 32 0.04 -11.03 -7.76
CA LYS A 32 0.16 -12.02 -6.68
C LYS A 32 -1.05 -12.94 -6.71
N GLY A 33 -0.86 -14.15 -7.24
CA GLY A 33 -1.97 -15.09 -7.49
C GLY A 33 -3.03 -14.48 -8.42
N ASN A 34 -4.28 -14.47 -7.98
CA ASN A 34 -5.40 -13.87 -8.72
C ASN A 34 -5.54 -12.35 -8.53
N THR A 35 -4.69 -11.73 -7.71
CA THR A 35 -4.76 -10.31 -7.39
C THR A 35 -3.75 -9.51 -8.22
N THR A 36 -4.23 -8.45 -8.88
CA THR A 36 -3.41 -7.47 -9.58
C THR A 36 -3.37 -6.17 -8.79
N ILE A 37 -2.18 -5.75 -8.38
CA ILE A 37 -1.94 -4.53 -7.62
C ILE A 37 -1.34 -3.50 -8.57
N LYS A 38 -1.95 -2.31 -8.67
CA LYS A 38 -1.45 -1.19 -9.46
C LYS A 38 -1.07 -0.05 -8.51
N ILE A 39 0.19 0.37 -8.54
CA ILE A 39 0.72 1.42 -7.67
C ILE A 39 1.03 2.66 -8.49
N TYR A 40 0.29 3.73 -8.26
CA TYR A 40 0.48 5.04 -8.89
C TYR A 40 1.32 5.94 -7.98
N SER A 41 2.62 5.66 -7.90
CA SER A 41 3.55 6.47 -7.10
C SER A 41 4.94 6.44 -7.72
N HIS A 42 5.62 7.60 -7.75
CA HIS A 42 7.00 7.69 -8.21
C HIS A 42 7.94 6.88 -7.29
N LEU A 43 7.64 6.80 -5.99
CA LEU A 43 8.37 5.98 -5.02
C LEU A 43 8.41 4.49 -5.41
N ALA A 44 7.37 4.00 -6.08
CA ALA A 44 7.30 2.60 -6.49
C ALA A 44 8.32 2.25 -7.58
N HIS A 45 8.75 3.24 -8.37
CA HIS A 45 9.73 3.08 -9.45
C HIS A 45 11.17 3.34 -9.02
N MET A 46 11.37 3.97 -7.85
CA MET A 46 12.70 4.19 -7.28
C MET A 46 13.39 2.88 -6.90
N THR A 47 14.71 2.89 -6.95
CA THR A 47 15.58 1.87 -6.37
C THR A 47 15.53 1.89 -4.84
N LYS A 48 16.05 0.85 -4.19
CA LYS A 48 16.06 0.78 -2.72
C LYS A 48 16.91 1.89 -2.11
N GLU A 49 18.02 2.23 -2.77
CA GLU A 49 18.94 3.29 -2.36
C GLU A 49 18.26 4.67 -2.46
N GLU A 50 17.54 4.92 -3.54
CA GLU A 50 16.76 6.16 -3.72
C GLU A 50 15.60 6.26 -2.73
N GLN A 51 14.89 5.16 -2.47
CA GLN A 51 13.84 5.11 -1.45
C GLN A 51 14.39 5.43 -0.06
N LYS A 52 15.57 4.91 0.28
CA LYS A 52 16.24 5.21 1.55
C LYS A 52 16.57 6.70 1.67
N LYS A 53 17.17 7.29 0.64
CA LYS A 53 17.47 8.73 0.61
C LYS A 53 16.22 9.60 0.71
N TRP A 54 15.16 9.21 0.00
CA TRP A 54 13.87 9.88 0.08
C TRP A 54 13.30 9.84 1.51
N PHE A 55 13.37 8.67 2.15
CA PHE A 55 12.92 8.50 3.53
C PHE A 55 13.72 9.39 4.50
N GLU A 56 15.04 9.39 4.40
CA GLU A 56 15.92 10.24 5.23
C GLU A 56 15.59 11.72 5.05
N SER A 57 15.43 12.18 3.81
CA SER A 57 15.07 13.57 3.52
C SER A 57 13.69 13.97 4.07
N GLU A 58 12.68 13.11 3.91
CA GLU A 58 11.33 13.39 4.45
C GLU A 58 11.28 13.29 5.99
N TRP A 59 12.14 12.47 6.57
CA TRP A 59 12.30 12.38 8.03
C TRP A 59 12.86 13.69 8.60
N GLU A 60 13.92 14.22 7.99
CA GLU A 60 14.53 15.51 8.39
C GLU A 60 13.54 16.67 8.25
N LYS A 61 12.74 16.69 7.18
CA LYS A 61 11.66 17.68 6.99
C LYS A 61 10.52 17.54 8.01
N GLY A 62 10.49 16.45 8.78
CA GLY A 62 9.51 16.23 9.82
C GLY A 62 8.13 15.82 9.30
N ASN A 63 8.06 15.10 8.18
CA ASN A 63 6.81 14.64 7.57
C ASN A 63 5.91 13.91 8.61
N PRO A 64 4.72 14.43 8.95
CA PRO A 64 3.88 13.89 10.02
C PRO A 64 3.35 12.48 9.68
N THR A 65 3.07 12.21 8.41
CA THR A 65 2.60 10.90 7.95
C THR A 65 3.67 9.84 8.19
N LEU A 66 4.92 10.17 7.85
CA LEU A 66 6.05 9.25 8.02
C LEU A 66 6.28 8.94 9.51
N LYS A 67 6.24 9.96 10.38
CA LYS A 67 6.32 9.80 11.85
C LYS A 67 5.22 8.88 12.39
N ASN A 68 3.99 9.06 11.93
CA ASN A 68 2.87 8.23 12.36
C ASN A 68 3.04 6.76 11.94
N ILE A 69 3.53 6.52 10.72
CA ILE A 69 3.83 5.16 10.24
C ILE A 69 4.92 4.51 11.10
N VAL A 70 6.04 5.21 11.35
CA VAL A 70 7.13 4.69 12.18
C VAL A 70 6.66 4.39 13.60
N ASN A 71 5.85 5.27 14.20
CA ASN A 71 5.29 5.05 15.52
C ASN A 71 4.34 3.85 15.56
N ALA A 72 3.50 3.67 14.53
CA ALA A 72 2.63 2.50 14.42
C ALA A 72 3.45 1.20 14.32
N VAL A 73 4.51 1.18 13.50
CA VAL A 73 5.40 0.02 13.37
C VAL A 73 6.10 -0.29 14.69
N LYS A 74 6.64 0.72 15.39
CA LYS A 74 7.26 0.53 16.71
C LYS A 74 6.29 -0.12 17.69
N ARG A 75 5.07 0.41 17.79
CA ARG A 75 4.03 -0.16 18.65
C ARG A 75 3.74 -1.62 18.33
N CYS A 76 3.62 -1.99 17.06
CA CYS A 76 3.41 -3.39 16.68
C CYS A 76 4.58 -4.29 17.09
N LEU A 77 5.82 -3.84 16.90
CA LEU A 77 7.00 -4.61 17.29
C LEU A 77 7.16 -4.75 18.80
N ASP A 78 6.81 -3.69 19.55
CA ASP A 78 6.84 -3.68 21.01
C ASP A 78 5.73 -4.59 21.61
N GLU A 79 4.58 -4.71 20.93
CA GLU A 79 3.46 -5.59 21.32
C GLU A 79 3.72 -7.08 21.02
N GLU A 80 4.51 -7.41 19.99
CA GLU A 80 4.92 -8.79 19.68
C GLU A 80 6.04 -9.34 20.60
N GLY A 81 6.67 -8.46 21.40
CA GLY A 81 7.74 -8.79 22.35
C GLY A 81 7.29 -9.15 23.76
N LYS A 82 6.00 -9.44 23.99
CA LYS A 82 5.44 -9.76 25.31
C LYS A 82 4.74 -11.11 25.35
#